data_AF-A0A6N2SZI7-F1
#
_entry.id   AF-A0A6N2SZI7-F1
#
_cell.length_a   1.000
_cell.length_b   1.000
_cell.length_c   1.000
_cell.angle_alpha   90.00
_cell.angle_beta   90.00
_cell.angle_gamma   90.00
#
_symmetry.space_group_name_H-M   'P 1'
#
loop_
_entity.id
_entity.type
_entity.pdbx_description
1 polymer ?
#
loop_
_entity_poly.entity_id
_entity_poly.type
_entity_poly.pdbx_seq_one_letter_code
_entity_poly.pdbx_strand_id
1 'polypeptide(L)'
;MAFSLIEVNGESSSLDEKVLVYKNDDTTQMPLVSFLNLKEGKAIKGAKFLIKSSDLIDREYPSWEEVELIYYDTCTNCHAGHHPAEHQMNEWDAYLSAMQYFAKINDEEKARILRFLEAHAKDGFAKEEE
;
A
#
# COMPACT_ATOMS: atom_id res chain seq x y z
N MET A 1 19.56 22.55 3.24
CA MET A 1 18.56 21.47 3.11
C MET A 1 18.98 20.36 4.06
N ALA A 2 18.10 19.95 4.97
CA ALA A 2 18.33 18.80 5.84
C ALA A 2 17.95 17.51 5.09
N PHE A 3 18.74 16.47 5.27
CA PHE A 3 18.47 15.14 4.72
C PHE A 3 18.39 14.14 5.86
N SER A 4 17.47 13.19 5.72
CA SER A 4 17.33 12.04 6.60
C SER A 4 17.76 10.79 5.83
N LEU A 5 18.50 9.91 6.50
CA LEU A 5 18.82 8.60 5.97
C LEU A 5 17.70 7.64 6.35
N ILE A 6 16.96 7.15 5.36
CA ILE A 6 15.94 6.12 5.56
C ILE A 6 16.47 4.77 5.10
N GLU A 7 16.06 3.71 5.78
CA GLU A 7 16.32 2.33 5.37
C GLU A 7 14.99 1.70 4.99
N VAL A 8 14.88 1.18 3.76
CA VAL A 8 13.65 0.53 3.30
C VAL A 8 13.77 -0.97 3.52
N ASN A 9 12.94 -1.47 4.42
CA ASN A 9 12.86 -2.88 4.75
C ASN A 9 11.66 -3.51 4.04
N GLY A 10 11.91 -4.57 3.28
CA GLY A 10 10.97 -5.30 2.45
C GLY A 10 11.71 -6.46 1.78
N GLU A 11 11.14 -7.01 0.72
CA GLU A 11 11.80 -8.02 -0.11
C GLU A 11 11.75 -7.66 -1.59
N SER A 12 12.68 -8.23 -2.36
CA SER A 12 12.67 -8.04 -3.81
C SER A 12 11.41 -8.67 -4.40
N SER A 13 10.73 -7.94 -5.28
CA SER A 13 9.58 -8.48 -6.01
C SER A 13 10.00 -9.69 -6.84
N SER A 14 9.13 -10.69 -6.89
CA SER A 14 9.27 -11.87 -7.76
C SER A 14 9.10 -11.55 -9.24
N LEU A 15 8.46 -10.40 -9.57
CA LEU A 15 8.11 -10.01 -10.94
C LEU A 15 9.08 -8.99 -11.53
N ASP A 16 9.66 -8.12 -10.70
CA ASP A 16 10.57 -7.06 -11.15
C ASP A 16 11.67 -6.80 -10.11
N GLU A 17 12.92 -7.08 -10.47
CA GLU A 17 14.07 -6.90 -9.58
C GLU A 17 14.35 -5.44 -9.19
N LYS A 18 13.71 -4.47 -9.84
CA LYS A 18 13.78 -3.04 -9.51
C LYS A 18 12.81 -2.62 -8.40
N VAL A 19 11.91 -3.52 -8.02
CA VAL A 19 10.85 -3.22 -7.06
C VAL A 19 11.12 -3.91 -5.73
N LEU A 20 11.03 -3.14 -4.64
CA LEU A 20 10.96 -3.66 -3.29
C LEU A 20 9.50 -3.63 -2.83
N VAL A 21 9.03 -4.76 -2.31
CA VAL A 21 7.66 -4.96 -1.87
C VAL A 21 7.63 -5.28 -0.38
N TYR A 22 6.46 -5.18 0.24
CA TYR A 22 6.30 -5.61 1.64
C TYR A 22 6.58 -7.11 1.78
N LYS A 23 5.91 -7.91 0.95
CA LYS A 23 6.13 -9.36 0.80
C LYS A 23 5.63 -9.84 -0.56
N ASN A 24 6.13 -10.97 -1.03
CA ASN A 24 5.51 -11.76 -2.08
C ASN A 24 4.58 -12.76 -1.39
N ASP A 25 3.39 -12.97 -1.96
CA ASP A 25 2.44 -13.94 -1.46
C ASP A 25 3.04 -15.35 -1.48
N ASP A 26 2.98 -16.06 -0.35
CA ASP A 26 3.64 -17.36 -0.20
C ASP A 26 3.14 -18.42 -1.20
N THR A 27 1.89 -18.30 -1.66
CA THR A 27 1.23 -19.29 -2.52
C THR A 27 1.40 -18.97 -3.99
N THR A 28 1.12 -17.72 -4.37
CA THR A 28 1.08 -17.25 -5.76
C THR A 28 2.39 -16.60 -6.19
N GLN A 29 3.27 -16.29 -5.25
CA GLN A 29 4.47 -15.47 -5.44
C GLN A 29 4.18 -14.05 -5.93
N MET A 30 2.92 -13.61 -5.92
CA MET A 30 2.58 -12.26 -6.39
C MET A 30 3.05 -11.19 -5.40
N PRO A 31 3.67 -10.09 -5.86
CA PRO A 31 4.12 -9.01 -4.99
C PRO A 31 2.93 -8.29 -4.35
N LEU A 32 2.96 -8.12 -3.02
CA LEU A 32 1.97 -7.41 -2.24
C LEU A 32 2.57 -6.09 -1.73
N VAL A 33 1.90 -4.98 -2.06
CA VAL A 33 2.28 -3.60 -1.74
C VAL A 33 3.72 -3.21 -2.12
N SER A 34 3.86 -2.34 -3.12
CA SER A 34 5.16 -1.79 -3.52
C SER A 34 5.62 -0.68 -2.56
N PHE A 35 6.81 -0.85 -1.97
CA PHE A 35 7.46 0.16 -1.13
C PHE A 35 8.39 1.08 -1.92
N LEU A 36 9.07 0.52 -2.91
CA LEU A 36 10.07 1.25 -3.69
C LEU A 36 10.11 0.72 -5.12
N ASN A 37 10.07 1.62 -6.08
CA ASN A 37 10.37 1.32 -7.48
C ASN A 37 11.58 2.13 -7.91
N LEU A 38 12.69 1.44 -8.21
CA LEU A 38 13.91 2.07 -8.69
C LEU A 38 13.85 2.32 -10.19
N LYS A 39 14.30 3.49 -10.63
CA LYS A 39 14.47 3.78 -12.07
C LYS A 39 15.52 2.86 -12.71
N GLU A 40 16.61 2.60 -11.99
CA GLU A 40 17.77 1.84 -12.43
C GLU A 40 18.35 1.01 -11.28
N GLY A 41 19.05 -0.07 -11.61
CA GLY A 41 19.66 -0.98 -10.64
C GLY A 41 18.69 -2.01 -10.06
N LYS A 42 19.13 -2.70 -9.00
CA LYS A 42 18.38 -3.77 -8.34
C LYS A 42 17.93 -3.31 -6.95
N ALA A 43 16.65 -3.50 -6.64
CA ALA A 43 16.11 -3.27 -5.30
C ALA A 43 16.60 -4.37 -4.35
N ILE A 44 17.25 -3.94 -3.27
CA ILE A 44 17.75 -4.82 -2.22
C ILE A 44 17.10 -4.46 -0.89
N LYS A 45 16.85 -5.48 -0.07
CA LYS A 45 16.40 -5.30 1.32
C LYS A 45 17.42 -4.49 2.10
N GLY A 46 16.96 -3.51 2.88
CA GLY A 46 17.84 -2.66 3.69
C GLY A 46 18.60 -1.61 2.87
N ALA A 47 18.16 -1.34 1.63
CA ALA A 47 18.69 -0.23 0.85
C ALA A 47 18.46 1.10 1.59
N LYS A 48 19.49 1.96 1.58
CA LYS A 48 19.49 3.23 2.29
C LYS A 48 19.45 4.39 1.31
N PHE A 49 18.56 5.35 1.59
CA PHE A 49 18.36 6.52 0.73
C PHE A 49 18.41 7.80 1.57
N LEU A 50 19.04 8.83 1.01
CA LEU A 50 18.92 10.18 1.54
C LEU A 50 17.67 10.81 0.96
N ILE A 51 16.70 11.10 1.82
CA ILE A 51 15.49 11.83 1.46
C ILE A 51 15.55 13.20 2.14
N LYS A 52 15.00 14.23 1.49
CA LYS A 52 14.88 15.54 2.11
C LYS A 52 14.02 15.40 3.35
N SER A 53 14.50 15.87 4.49
CA SER A 53 13.75 15.75 5.75
C SER A 53 12.39 16.47 5.68
N SER A 54 12.24 17.46 4.78
CA SER A 54 10.98 18.16 4.50
C SER A 54 9.90 17.30 3.83
N ASP A 55 10.29 16.18 3.22
CA ASP A 55 9.38 15.29 2.51
C ASP A 55 8.90 14.14 3.42
N LEU A 56 9.38 14.10 4.67
CA LEU A 56 8.99 13.14 5.68
C LEU A 56 7.91 13.73 6.59
N ILE A 57 7.10 12.86 7.17
CA ILE A 57 6.10 13.22 8.18
C ILE A 57 6.45 12.59 9.52
N ASP A 58 6.05 13.25 10.61
CA ASP A 58 6.49 12.88 11.96
C ASP A 58 5.75 11.68 12.57
N ARG A 59 4.64 11.25 11.96
CA ARG A 59 3.80 10.14 12.42
C ARG A 59 3.30 9.35 11.21
N GLU A 60 2.99 8.08 11.38
CA GLU A 60 2.51 7.24 10.28
C GLU A 60 1.09 7.62 9.83
N TYR A 61 0.15 7.80 10.76
CA TYR A 61 -1.28 8.01 10.49
C TYR A 61 -1.59 9.11 9.45
N PRO A 62 -0.97 10.31 9.49
CA PRO A 62 -1.22 11.33 8.48
C PRO A 62 -0.82 10.93 7.04
N SER A 63 -0.04 9.86 6.84
CA SER A 63 0.21 9.30 5.50
C SER A 63 -1.03 8.61 4.91
N TRP A 64 -1.95 8.15 5.77
CA TRP A 64 -3.10 7.34 5.40
C TRP A 64 -4.42 8.12 5.44
N GLU A 65 -4.50 9.20 6.23
CA GLU A 65 -5.72 9.99 6.44
C GLU A 65 -6.47 10.34 5.13
N GLU A 66 -5.76 10.83 4.10
CA GLU A 66 -6.42 11.21 2.84
C GLU A 66 -7.04 10.00 2.13
N VAL A 67 -6.35 8.87 2.09
CA VAL A 67 -6.88 7.67 1.40
C VAL A 67 -7.94 6.96 2.24
N GLU A 68 -7.84 7.00 3.56
CA GLU A 68 -8.88 6.52 4.46
C GLU A 68 -10.19 7.29 4.22
N LEU A 69 -10.13 8.62 4.12
CA LEU A 69 -11.30 9.44 3.79
C LEU A 69 -11.87 9.10 2.41
N ILE A 70 -11.01 8.95 1.39
CA ILE A 70 -11.45 8.54 0.04
C ILE A 70 -12.12 7.17 0.08
N TYR A 71 -11.58 6.22 0.83
CA TYR A 71 -12.15 4.89 0.99
C TYR A 71 -13.55 4.98 1.58
N TYR A 72 -13.72 5.67 2.70
CA TYR A 72 -15.03 5.79 3.34
C TYR A 72 -16.03 6.58 2.50
N ASP A 73 -15.62 7.70 1.90
CA ASP A 73 -16.50 8.50 1.03
C ASP A 73 -16.93 7.72 -0.22
N THR A 74 -16.04 6.91 -0.80
CA THR A 74 -16.34 6.16 -2.02
C THR A 74 -17.14 4.89 -1.73
N CYS A 75 -16.69 4.09 -0.76
CA CYS A 75 -17.11 2.70 -0.58
C CYS A 75 -18.28 2.54 0.40
N THR A 76 -18.71 3.60 1.09
CA THR A 76 -19.88 3.55 1.99
C THR A 76 -21.17 4.13 1.39
N ASN A 77 -21.11 4.62 0.14
CA ASN A 77 -22.25 5.28 -0.50
C ASN A 77 -23.44 4.36 -0.82
N CYS A 78 -23.19 3.07 -1.05
CA CYS A 78 -24.22 2.12 -1.50
C CYS A 78 -24.60 1.10 -0.42
N HIS A 79 -23.66 0.75 0.46
CA HIS A 79 -23.82 -0.20 1.57
C HIS A 79 -22.80 0.15 2.66
N ALA A 80 -22.87 -0.53 3.80
CA ALA A 80 -21.82 -0.41 4.82
C ALA A 80 -20.46 -0.81 4.22
N GLY A 81 -19.43 0.01 4.45
CA GLY A 81 -18.07 -0.30 4.02
C GLY A 81 -17.53 -1.49 4.80
N HIS A 82 -16.73 -2.31 4.12
CA HIS A 82 -16.04 -3.43 4.77
C HIS A 82 -14.92 -2.91 5.68
N HIS A 83 -14.70 -3.55 6.81
CA HIS A 83 -13.53 -3.22 7.62
C HIS A 83 -12.25 -3.72 6.92
N PRO A 84 -11.16 -2.92 6.79
CA PRO A 84 -9.94 -3.35 6.09
C PRO A 84 -9.34 -4.66 6.64
N ALA A 85 -9.47 -4.91 7.95
CA ALA A 85 -9.01 -6.15 8.58
C ALA A 85 -9.93 -7.39 8.36
N GLU A 86 -11.01 -7.29 7.58
CA GLU A 86 -11.88 -8.45 7.26
C GLU A 86 -11.23 -9.48 6.35
N HIS A 87 -10.30 -9.05 5.50
CA HIS A 87 -9.66 -9.88 4.48
C HIS A 87 -8.13 -9.81 4.56
N GLN A 88 -7.48 -10.81 3.96
CA GLN A 88 -6.03 -10.81 3.74
C GLN A 88 -5.66 -9.84 2.61
N MET A 89 -4.42 -9.35 2.60
CA MET A 89 -3.88 -8.46 1.57
C MET A 89 -4.20 -8.95 0.15
N ASN A 90 -3.88 -10.21 -0.13
CA ASN A 90 -4.02 -10.82 -1.46
C ASN A 90 -5.48 -11.02 -1.92
N GLU A 91 -6.46 -10.86 -1.04
CA GLU A 91 -7.88 -11.03 -1.36
C GLU A 91 -8.52 -9.71 -1.83
N TRP A 92 -8.00 -8.56 -1.40
CA TRP A 92 -8.64 -7.25 -1.60
C TRP A 92 -8.76 -6.83 -3.06
N ASP A 93 -7.80 -7.17 -3.92
CA ASP A 93 -7.87 -6.82 -5.34
C ASP A 93 -9.09 -7.48 -6.02
N ALA A 94 -9.41 -8.72 -5.67
CA ALA A 94 -10.56 -9.42 -6.23
C ALA A 94 -11.88 -8.74 -5.82
N TYR A 95 -12.03 -8.39 -4.53
CA TYR A 95 -13.22 -7.70 -4.03
C TYR A 95 -13.36 -6.30 -4.62
N LEU A 96 -12.28 -5.51 -4.65
CA LEU A 96 -12.32 -4.16 -5.17
C LEU A 96 -12.54 -4.15 -6.69
N SER A 97 -11.96 -5.10 -7.43
CA SER A 97 -12.21 -5.28 -8.87
C SER A 97 -13.68 -5.55 -9.17
N ALA A 98 -14.34 -6.40 -8.36
CA ALA A 98 -15.76 -6.67 -8.52
C ALA A 98 -16.61 -5.39 -8.31
N MET A 99 -16.16 -4.49 -7.44
CA MET A 99 -16.85 -3.23 -7.13
C MET A 99 -16.48 -2.07 -8.04
N GLN A 100 -15.34 -2.10 -8.74
CA GLN A 100 -14.81 -0.97 -9.50
C GLN A 100 -15.85 -0.31 -10.41
N TYR A 101 -16.58 -1.11 -11.19
CA TYR A 101 -17.63 -0.62 -12.09
C TYR A 101 -18.81 0.02 -11.34
N PHE A 102 -19.25 -0.59 -10.24
CA PHE A 102 -20.41 -0.12 -9.47
C PHE A 102 -20.09 1.12 -8.64
N ALA A 103 -18.89 1.17 -8.06
CA ALA A 103 -18.35 2.32 -7.35
C ALA A 103 -17.94 3.45 -8.30
N LYS A 104 -17.92 3.19 -9.62
CA LYS A 104 -17.55 4.13 -10.68
C LYS A 104 -16.16 4.75 -10.48
N ILE A 105 -15.23 3.95 -9.95
CA ILE A 105 -13.85 4.39 -9.75
C ILE A 105 -12.96 3.96 -10.93
N ASN A 106 -12.01 4.81 -11.28
CA ASN A 106 -11.00 4.54 -12.31
C ASN A 106 -9.84 3.69 -11.75
N ASP A 107 -8.88 3.34 -12.61
CA ASP A 107 -7.76 2.46 -12.23
C ASP A 107 -6.82 3.11 -11.20
N GLU A 108 -6.63 4.43 -11.26
CA GLU A 108 -5.78 5.16 -10.30
C GLU A 108 -6.45 5.22 -8.91
N GLU A 109 -7.75 5.50 -8.87
CA GLU A 109 -8.56 5.48 -7.65
C GLU A 109 -8.60 4.07 -7.04
N LYS A 110 -8.82 3.05 -7.88
CA LYS A 110 -8.75 1.65 -7.47
C LYS A 110 -7.38 1.34 -6.86
N ALA A 111 -6.27 1.68 -7.52
CA ALA A 111 -4.93 1.40 -7.02
C ALA A 111 -4.66 2.11 -5.68
N ARG A 112 -5.16 3.33 -5.52
CA ARG A 112 -5.03 4.09 -4.26
C ARG A 112 -5.80 3.43 -3.12
N ILE A 113 -7.06 3.10 -3.35
CA ILE A 113 -7.92 2.41 -2.36
C ILE A 113 -7.38 1.02 -2.03
N LEU A 114 -6.95 0.27 -3.04
CA LEU A 114 -6.38 -1.07 -2.86
C LEU A 114 -5.15 -1.02 -1.95
N ARG A 115 -4.25 -0.06 -2.16
CA ARG A 115 -3.06 0.10 -1.32
C ARG A 115 -3.43 0.34 0.15
N PHE A 116 -4.48 1.09 0.42
CA PHE A 116 -4.98 1.29 1.79
C PHE A 116 -5.56 -0.01 2.36
N LEU A 117 -6.45 -0.67 1.64
CA LEU A 117 -7.06 -1.94 2.06
C LEU A 117 -6.01 -3.03 2.33
N GLU A 118 -5.02 -3.16 1.46
CA GLU A 118 -3.90 -4.09 1.65
C GLU A 118 -3.03 -3.70 2.84
N ALA A 119 -2.64 -2.43 2.98
CA ALA A 119 -1.79 -1.98 4.08
C ALA A 119 -2.45 -2.25 5.45
N HIS A 120 -3.77 -2.05 5.55
CA HIS A 120 -4.60 -2.26 6.74
C HIS A 120 -5.31 -3.63 6.77
N ALA A 121 -4.93 -4.56 5.88
CA ALA A 121 -5.51 -5.90 5.84
C ALA A 121 -5.23 -6.66 7.15
N LYS A 122 -5.87 -7.82 7.30
CA LYS A 122 -5.64 -8.70 8.47
C LYS A 122 -4.18 -9.09 8.66
N ASP A 123 -3.45 -9.29 7.57
CA ASP A 123 -2.00 -9.51 7.52
C ASP A 123 -1.24 -8.29 6.96
N GLY A 124 -1.87 -7.12 7.12
CA GLY A 124 -1.40 -5.76 6.91
C GLY A 124 -0.17 -5.39 7.73
N PHE A 125 0.59 -4.40 7.26
CA PHE A 125 1.68 -3.80 8.05
C PHE A 125 1.29 -2.49 8.73
N ALA A 126 0.26 -1.81 8.25
CA ALA A 126 -0.25 -0.60 8.88
C ALA A 126 -0.99 -0.99 10.16
N LYS A 127 -0.73 -0.25 11.23
CA LYS A 127 -1.41 -0.46 12.51
C LYS A 127 -2.56 0.52 12.63
N GLU A 128 -3.70 0.04 13.10
CA GLU A 128 -4.77 0.92 13.60
C GLU A 128 -4.26 1.67 14.84
N GLU A 129 -4.64 2.94 15.01
CA GLU A 129 -4.37 3.64 16.26
C GLU A 129 -5.16 2.97 17.41
N GLU A 130 -4.51 2.76 18.56
CA GLU A 130 -5.19 2.48 19.83
C GLU A 130 -5.78 3.77 20.44
#